data_AF-A0A9D2FPT5-F1
#
_entry.id   AF-A0A9D2FPT5-F1
#
_cell.length_a   1.000
_cell.length_b   1.000
_cell.length_c   1.000
_cell.angle_alpha   90.00
_cell.angle_beta   90.00
_cell.angle_gamma   90.00
#
_symmetry.space_group_name_H-M   'P 1'
#
loop_
_entity.id
_entity.type
_entity.pdbx_description
1 polymer ?
#
loop_
_entity_poly.entity_id
_entity_poly.type
_entity_poly.pdbx_seq_one_letter_code
_entity_poly.pdbx_strand_id
1 'polypeptide(L)'
;MTEEQKKIKQYMTAIENQLQVPPKMAARISSDLGTDFHARMETGKTAEQVMEEMGTPREAALRINQEFLEENQTHTGTGRKAGILCCLGALLGLLAALWLVIPLTRAIETNAWVISAIGGADGPTAIFIAGKVNTVLDAILQTLSLLSVAGALVLLSGSNPKILWIKRALFLEGIGFLCFILQMIIAIVGRTSAGFFYWAGRDTLWLIFYLVILLWGCLRLRAIWKK
;
A
#
# COMPACT_ATOMS: atom_id res chain seq x y z
N MET A 1 16.86 -23.53 -48.16
CA MET A 1 17.66 -23.31 -46.94
C MET A 1 18.82 -24.27 -46.98
N THR A 2 20.03 -23.81 -46.71
CA THR A 2 21.19 -24.69 -46.50
C THR A 2 21.06 -25.42 -45.16
N GLU A 3 21.71 -26.58 -45.01
CA GLU A 3 21.64 -27.39 -43.78
C GLU A 3 22.08 -26.60 -42.53
N GLU A 4 23.05 -25.70 -42.67
CA GLU A 4 23.50 -24.81 -41.58
C GLU A 4 22.40 -23.87 -41.10
N GLN A 5 21.68 -23.23 -42.02
CA GLN A 5 20.57 -22.32 -41.70
C GLN A 5 19.45 -23.03 -40.94
N LYS A 6 19.26 -24.32 -41.20
CA LYS A 6 18.27 -25.15 -40.49
C LYS A 6 18.70 -25.44 -39.05
N LYS A 7 19.99 -25.75 -38.82
CA LYS A 7 20.54 -25.96 -37.46
C LYS A 7 20.45 -24.69 -36.62
N ILE A 8 20.79 -23.54 -37.20
CA ILE A 8 20.73 -22.23 -36.54
C ILE A 8 19.31 -21.92 -36.09
N LYS A 9 18.33 -22.10 -36.98
CA LYS A 9 16.92 -21.87 -36.67
C LYS A 9 16.43 -22.78 -35.54
N GLN A 10 16.80 -24.06 -35.56
CA GLN A 10 16.43 -25.00 -34.49
C GLN A 10 17.01 -24.60 -33.13
N TYR A 11 18.26 -24.10 -33.11
CA TYR A 11 18.91 -23.61 -31.90
C TYR A 11 18.24 -22.34 -31.35
N MET A 12 17.87 -21.39 -32.21
CA MET A 12 17.16 -20.17 -31.80
C MET A 12 15.77 -20.46 -31.26
N THR A 13 15.01 -21.34 -31.91
CA THR A 13 13.71 -21.79 -31.40
C THR A 13 13.86 -22.50 -30.04
N ALA A 14 14.93 -23.26 -29.84
CA ALA A 14 15.20 -23.90 -28.56
C ALA A 14 15.52 -22.89 -27.44
N ILE A 15 16.22 -21.79 -27.77
CA ILE A 15 16.48 -20.68 -26.83
C ILE A 15 15.16 -19.96 -26.51
N GLU A 16 14.38 -19.58 -27.53
CA GLU A 16 13.09 -18.87 -27.37
C GLU A 16 12.12 -19.62 -26.46
N ASN A 17 12.02 -20.94 -26.61
CA ASN A 17 11.17 -21.78 -25.76
C ASN A 17 11.63 -21.87 -24.29
N GLN A 18 12.89 -21.54 -24.00
CA GLN A 18 13.47 -21.63 -22.65
C GLN A 18 13.59 -20.25 -21.96
N LEU A 19 13.26 -19.17 -22.68
CA LEU A 19 13.26 -17.81 -22.17
C LEU A 19 12.02 -17.55 -21.28
N GLN A 20 12.25 -17.02 -20.08
CA GLN A 20 11.20 -16.66 -19.11
C GLN A 20 10.80 -15.18 -19.25
N VAL A 21 10.60 -14.71 -20.48
CA VAL A 21 10.20 -13.33 -20.79
C VAL A 21 8.91 -13.32 -21.63
N PRO A 22 8.18 -12.19 -21.70
CA PRO A 22 6.99 -12.09 -22.55
C PRO A 22 7.32 -12.45 -24.01
N PRO A 23 6.41 -13.11 -24.75
CA PRO A 23 6.70 -13.65 -26.08
C PRO A 23 7.18 -12.60 -27.09
N LYS A 24 6.66 -11.36 -26.98
CA LYS A 24 7.11 -10.23 -27.80
C LYS A 24 8.59 -9.87 -27.56
N MET A 25 9.08 -10.04 -26.33
CA MET A 25 10.48 -9.78 -25.97
C MET A 25 11.35 -10.98 -26.35
N ALA A 26 10.87 -12.21 -26.13
CA ALA A 26 11.58 -13.42 -26.54
C ALA A 26 11.89 -13.43 -28.05
N ALA A 27 10.92 -13.02 -28.88
CA ALA A 27 11.11 -12.89 -30.33
C ALA A 27 12.11 -11.79 -30.72
N ARG A 28 12.21 -10.71 -29.93
CA ARG A 28 13.23 -9.67 -30.16
C ARG A 28 14.62 -10.18 -29.83
N ILE A 29 14.76 -10.83 -28.69
CA ILE A 29 16.03 -11.45 -28.26
C ILE A 29 16.47 -12.51 -29.27
N SER A 30 15.56 -13.37 -29.75
CA SER A 30 15.91 -14.38 -30.76
C SER A 30 16.29 -13.76 -32.10
N SER A 31 15.66 -12.64 -32.50
CA SER A 31 16.05 -11.86 -33.68
C SER A 31 17.43 -11.20 -33.54
N ASP A 32 17.73 -10.64 -32.37
CA ASP A 32 19.02 -9.99 -32.10
C ASP A 32 20.15 -11.03 -32.06
N LEU A 33 19.91 -12.18 -31.40
CA LEU A 33 20.81 -13.34 -31.44
C LEU A 33 21.01 -13.86 -32.87
N GLY A 34 19.96 -13.84 -33.69
CA GLY A 34 20.04 -14.12 -35.13
C GLY A 34 21.02 -13.22 -35.85
N THR A 35 20.94 -11.93 -35.57
CA THR A 35 21.80 -10.92 -36.17
C THR A 35 23.26 -11.08 -35.71
N ASP A 36 23.50 -11.33 -34.42
CA ASP A 36 24.85 -11.60 -33.88
C ASP A 36 25.44 -12.88 -34.47
N PHE A 37 24.62 -13.92 -34.63
CA PHE A 37 25.05 -15.17 -35.25
C PHE A 37 25.52 -14.95 -36.68
N HIS A 38 24.75 -14.22 -37.48
CA HIS A 38 25.13 -13.88 -38.85
C HIS A 38 26.39 -13.01 -38.91
N ALA A 39 26.55 -12.03 -38.01
CA ALA A 39 27.74 -11.20 -37.95
C ALA A 39 29.02 -12.02 -37.66
N ARG A 40 28.95 -13.00 -36.75
CA ARG A 40 30.09 -13.90 -36.47
C ARG A 40 30.42 -14.81 -37.64
N MET A 41 29.41 -15.27 -38.39
CA MET A 41 29.60 -16.04 -39.62
C MET A 41 30.29 -15.23 -40.71
N GLU A 42 29.97 -13.93 -40.85
CA GLU A 42 30.65 -13.02 -41.78
C GLU A 42 32.12 -12.80 -41.41
N THR A 43 32.48 -12.97 -40.14
CA THR A 43 33.87 -12.91 -39.65
C THR A 43 34.65 -14.20 -39.94
N GLY A 44 34.03 -15.17 -40.62
CA GLY A 44 34.66 -16.44 -41.02
C GLY A 44 34.56 -17.57 -39.99
N LYS A 45 33.78 -17.41 -38.91
CA LYS A 45 33.48 -18.50 -37.97
C LYS A 45 32.41 -19.43 -38.56
N THR A 46 32.49 -20.73 -38.24
CA THR A 46 31.45 -21.69 -38.66
C THR A 46 30.29 -21.72 -37.68
N ALA A 47 29.13 -22.22 -38.11
CA ALA A 47 27.93 -22.26 -37.27
C ALA A 47 28.14 -23.11 -36.01
N GLU A 48 28.90 -24.22 -36.11
CA GLU A 48 29.23 -25.04 -34.94
C GLU A 48 30.11 -24.30 -33.94
N GLN A 49 31.10 -23.51 -34.39
CA GLN A 49 31.97 -22.74 -33.49
C GLN A 49 31.20 -21.65 -32.72
N VAL A 50 30.25 -20.98 -33.39
CA VAL A 50 29.41 -19.96 -32.75
C VAL A 50 28.45 -20.59 -31.73
N MET A 51 27.92 -21.79 -32.03
CA MET A 51 27.10 -22.54 -31.08
C MET A 51 27.90 -23.03 -29.86
N GLU A 52 29.15 -23.44 -30.07
CA GLU A 52 30.06 -23.84 -28.99
C GLU A 52 30.43 -22.64 -28.10
N GLU A 53 30.68 -21.46 -28.68
CA GLU A 53 30.93 -20.22 -27.94
C GLU A 53 29.72 -19.75 -27.12
N MET A 54 28.50 -19.89 -27.66
CA MET A 54 27.28 -19.49 -26.95
C MET A 54 26.86 -20.49 -25.87
N GLY A 55 27.33 -21.74 -25.97
CA GLY A 55 27.01 -22.84 -25.06
C GLY A 55 25.71 -23.55 -25.45
N THR A 56 25.21 -24.41 -24.55
CA THR A 56 23.95 -25.11 -24.81
C THR A 56 22.78 -24.10 -24.87
N PRO A 57 21.71 -24.37 -25.64
CA PRO A 57 20.53 -23.50 -25.70
C PRO A 57 19.96 -23.16 -24.31
N ARG A 58 20.09 -24.12 -23.38
CA ARG A 58 19.61 -24.00 -22.01
C ARG A 58 20.46 -23.05 -21.18
N GLU A 59 21.78 -23.15 -21.28
CA GLU A 59 22.71 -22.26 -20.57
C GLU A 59 22.60 -20.83 -21.09
N ALA A 60 22.50 -20.66 -22.42
CA ALA A 60 22.31 -19.36 -23.05
C ALA A 60 20.99 -18.70 -22.58
N ALA A 61 19.88 -19.44 -22.58
CA ALA A 61 18.60 -18.94 -22.09
C ALA A 61 18.63 -18.64 -20.58
N LEU A 62 19.34 -19.44 -19.78
CA LEU A 62 19.43 -19.25 -18.34
C LEU A 62 20.22 -17.98 -17.99
N ARG A 63 21.33 -17.71 -18.69
CA ARG A 63 22.11 -16.46 -18.54
C ARG A 63 21.26 -15.23 -18.86
N ILE A 64 20.54 -15.25 -19.99
CA ILE A 64 19.65 -14.16 -20.38
C ILE A 64 18.53 -13.97 -19.35
N ASN A 65 17.94 -15.06 -18.84
CA ASN A 65 16.92 -14.98 -17.80
C ASN A 65 17.46 -14.34 -16.51
N GLN A 66 18.71 -14.63 -16.12
CA GLN A 66 19.34 -14.01 -14.95
C GLN A 66 19.54 -12.50 -15.15
N GLU A 67 20.07 -12.08 -16.29
CA GLU A 67 20.26 -10.66 -16.64
C GLU A 67 18.91 -9.90 -16.63
N PHE A 68 17.87 -10.50 -17.21
CA PHE A 68 16.52 -9.91 -17.21
C PHE A 68 15.89 -9.80 -15.81
N LEU A 69 16.20 -10.73 -14.90
CA LEU A 69 15.70 -10.69 -13.53
C LEU A 69 16.39 -9.58 -12.73
N GLU A 70 17.70 -9.38 -12.91
CA GLU A 70 18.47 -8.33 -12.25
C GLU A 70 18.06 -6.93 -12.75
N GLU A 71 17.85 -6.76 -14.05
CA GLU A 71 17.38 -5.50 -14.63
C GLU A 71 15.93 -5.17 -14.19
N ASN A 72 15.04 -6.16 -14.15
CA ASN A 72 13.68 -5.94 -13.65
C ASN A 72 13.64 -5.60 -12.16
N GLN A 73 14.51 -6.20 -11.33
CA GLN A 73 14.54 -5.89 -9.90
C GLN A 73 14.97 -4.45 -9.62
N THR A 74 15.93 -3.92 -10.39
CA THR A 74 16.46 -2.56 -10.24
C THR A 74 15.53 -1.48 -10.80
N HIS A 75 14.79 -1.77 -11.87
CA HIS A 75 13.86 -0.82 -12.48
C HIS A 75 12.41 -0.89 -11.98
N THR A 76 12.06 -1.82 -11.08
CA THR A 76 10.76 -1.75 -10.40
C THR A 76 10.70 -0.48 -9.56
N GLY A 77 9.77 0.44 -9.88
CA GLY A 77 9.51 1.72 -9.21
C GLY A 77 9.03 1.60 -7.75
N THR A 78 9.65 0.72 -6.98
CA THR A 78 9.41 0.42 -5.58
C THR A 78 9.80 1.60 -4.70
N GLY A 79 10.88 2.32 -5.02
CA GLY A 79 11.29 3.53 -4.30
C GLY A 79 10.32 4.70 -4.46
N ARG A 80 9.74 4.91 -5.64
CA ARG A 80 8.76 5.99 -5.90
C ARG A 80 7.41 5.69 -5.25
N LYS A 81 6.98 4.42 -5.26
CA LYS A 81 5.76 3.98 -4.55
C LYS A 81 5.95 4.03 -3.03
N ALA A 82 7.12 3.67 -2.50
CA ALA A 82 7.45 3.79 -1.08
C ALA A 82 7.52 5.26 -0.63
N GLY A 83 8.07 6.15 -1.45
CA GLY A 83 8.11 7.60 -1.15
C GLY A 83 6.72 8.24 -1.09
N ILE A 84 5.82 7.88 -2.02
CA ILE A 84 4.41 8.30 -1.97
C ILE A 84 3.74 7.73 -0.71
N LEU A 85 4.05 6.50 -0.34
CA LEU A 85 3.49 5.86 0.86
C LEU A 85 3.96 6.52 2.16
N CYS A 86 5.23 6.88 2.25
CA CYS A 86 5.76 7.65 3.38
C CYS A 86 5.15 9.05 3.44
N CYS A 87 4.94 9.71 2.30
CA CYS A 87 4.25 11.01 2.25
C CYS A 87 2.79 10.89 2.68
N LEU A 88 2.08 9.84 2.22
CA LEU A 88 0.71 9.56 2.65
C LEU A 88 0.64 9.26 4.14
N GLY A 89 1.55 8.42 4.65
CA GLY A 89 1.67 8.10 6.07
C GLY A 89 2.00 9.31 6.94
N ALA A 90 2.88 10.21 6.48
CA ALA A 90 3.20 11.46 7.16
C ALA A 90 2.02 12.43 7.16
N LEU A 91 1.29 12.54 6.05
CA LEU A 91 0.07 13.35 5.96
C LEU A 91 -1.02 12.81 6.90
N LEU A 92 -1.17 11.50 6.98
CA LEU A 92 -2.12 10.82 7.87
C LEU A 92 -1.72 10.97 9.35
N GLY A 93 -0.42 10.88 9.66
CA GLY A 93 0.10 11.17 11.00
C GLY A 93 -0.14 12.62 11.42
N LEU A 94 0.01 13.57 10.49
CA LEU A 94 -0.28 14.98 10.72
C LEU A 94 -1.78 15.21 10.97
N LEU A 95 -2.64 14.57 10.18
CA LEU A 95 -4.10 14.61 10.36
C LEU A 95 -4.54 13.98 11.69
N ALA A 96 -3.91 12.88 12.11
CA ALA A 96 -4.13 12.24 13.41
C ALA A 96 -3.66 13.12 14.59
N ALA A 97 -2.51 13.80 14.45
CA ALA A 97 -2.03 14.74 15.44
C ALA A 97 -2.97 15.95 15.58
N LEU A 98 -3.46 16.50 14.47
CA LEU A 98 -4.52 17.51 14.45
C LEU A 98 -5.81 17.00 15.11
N TRP A 99 -6.11 15.71 14.97
CA TRP A 99 -7.25 15.03 15.60
C TRP A 99 -7.19 14.99 17.14
N LEU A 100 -5.99 14.95 17.74
CA LEU A 100 -5.78 14.96 19.19
C LEU A 100 -5.75 16.38 19.78
N VAL A 101 -5.17 17.34 19.07
CA VAL A 101 -4.94 18.70 19.59
C VAL A 101 -6.23 19.52 19.70
N ILE A 102 -7.16 19.35 18.76
CA ILE A 102 -8.41 20.13 18.72
C ILE A 102 -9.37 19.81 19.90
N PRO A 103 -9.66 18.55 20.27
CA PRO A 103 -10.51 18.28 21.44
C PRO A 103 -9.82 18.63 22.76
N LEU A 104 -8.49 18.49 22.85
CA LEU A 104 -7.71 18.84 24.05
C LEU A 104 -7.74 20.36 24.32
N THR A 105 -7.53 21.17 23.28
CA THR A 105 -7.61 22.64 23.39
C THR A 105 -9.03 23.09 23.78
N ARG A 106 -10.07 22.49 23.21
CA ARG A 106 -11.47 22.77 23.59
C ARG A 106 -11.81 22.35 25.02
N ALA A 107 -11.24 21.25 25.52
CA ALA A 107 -11.42 20.83 26.90
C ALA A 107 -10.75 21.82 27.88
N ILE A 108 -9.56 22.31 27.55
CA ILE A 108 -8.84 23.33 28.33
C ILE A 108 -9.63 24.65 28.34
N GLU A 109 -10.16 25.09 27.18
CA GLU A 109 -10.99 26.30 27.07
C GLU A 109 -12.27 26.21 27.92
N THR A 110 -12.98 25.07 27.89
CA THR A 110 -14.18 24.89 28.73
C THR A 110 -13.86 24.87 30.23
N ASN A 111 -12.73 24.32 30.64
CA ASN A 111 -12.31 24.30 32.04
C ASN A 111 -11.84 25.68 32.52
N ALA A 112 -11.20 26.47 31.65
CA ALA A 112 -10.78 27.83 31.96
C ALA A 112 -11.98 28.76 32.22
N TRP A 113 -13.08 28.61 31.47
CA TRP A 113 -14.31 29.37 31.71
C TRP A 113 -14.97 29.01 33.05
N VAL A 114 -14.98 27.71 33.42
CA VAL A 114 -15.55 27.25 34.70
C VAL A 114 -14.75 27.80 35.89
N ILE A 115 -13.42 27.90 35.78
CA ILE A 115 -12.58 28.47 36.85
C ILE A 115 -12.79 29.99 36.99
N SER A 116 -13.03 30.71 35.90
CA SER A 116 -13.34 32.15 35.96
C SER A 116 -14.76 32.45 36.44
N ALA A 117 -15.71 31.53 36.29
CA ALA A 117 -17.11 31.72 36.69
C ALA A 117 -17.35 31.47 38.20
N ILE A 118 -16.52 30.65 38.85
CA ILE A 118 -16.67 30.29 40.27
C ILE A 118 -16.13 31.39 41.21
N GLY A 119 -15.20 32.25 40.74
CA GLY A 119 -14.56 33.28 41.56
C GLY A 119 -15.36 34.57 41.79
N GLY A 120 -16.56 34.72 41.21
CA GLY A 120 -17.31 35.99 41.21
C GLY A 120 -18.73 35.93 41.76
N ALA A 121 -19.22 34.77 42.19
CA ALA A 121 -20.61 34.59 42.64
C ALA A 121 -20.66 34.30 44.15
N ASP A 122 -20.76 35.35 44.96
CA ASP A 122 -20.99 35.26 46.41
C ASP A 122 -22.50 35.11 46.69
N GLY A 123 -23.05 33.93 46.41
CA GLY A 123 -24.44 33.59 46.70
C GLY A 123 -24.66 32.07 46.68
N PRO A 124 -25.65 31.53 47.43
CA PRO A 124 -25.87 30.08 47.54
C PRO A 124 -26.55 29.55 46.28
N THR A 125 -25.80 29.44 45.18
CA THR A 125 -26.28 28.83 43.94
C THR A 125 -25.87 27.37 43.89
N ALA A 126 -26.86 26.48 43.75
CA ALA A 126 -26.65 25.05 43.58
C ALA A 126 -25.74 24.77 42.37
N ILE A 127 -24.59 24.16 42.64
CA ILE A 127 -23.63 23.75 41.61
C ILE A 127 -24.19 22.48 40.97
N PHE A 128 -24.77 22.62 39.79
CA PHE A 128 -25.11 21.47 38.96
C PHE A 128 -23.85 20.98 38.26
N ILE A 129 -23.32 19.84 38.71
CA ILE A 129 -22.31 19.10 37.97
C ILE A 129 -23.00 18.51 36.75
N ALA A 130 -23.00 19.25 35.64
CA ALA A 130 -23.33 18.73 34.33
C ALA A 130 -22.21 17.74 33.93
N GLY A 131 -22.31 16.51 34.41
CA GLY A 131 -21.36 15.45 34.09
C GLY A 131 -21.32 15.24 32.57
N LYS A 132 -20.20 15.59 31.94
CA LYS A 132 -19.95 15.26 30.52
C LYS A 132 -19.49 13.80 30.45
N VAL A 133 -20.47 12.90 30.55
CA VAL A 133 -20.28 11.43 30.72
C VAL A 133 -19.52 10.77 29.56
N ASN A 134 -19.39 11.43 28.41
CA ASN A 134 -18.84 10.81 27.20
C ASN A 134 -17.33 11.01 26.98
N THR A 135 -16.60 11.76 27.80
CA THR A 135 -15.19 12.11 27.48
C THR A 135 -14.22 10.92 27.51
N VAL A 136 -14.36 10.01 28.48
CA VAL A 136 -13.46 8.86 28.62
C VAL A 136 -13.75 7.78 27.57
N LEU A 137 -15.03 7.46 27.35
CA LEU A 137 -15.42 6.48 26.33
C LEU A 137 -15.06 6.95 24.92
N ASP A 138 -15.28 8.24 24.62
CA ASP A 138 -14.91 8.85 23.34
C ASP A 138 -13.38 8.80 23.12
N ALA A 139 -12.59 9.07 24.16
CA ALA A 139 -11.12 8.93 24.11
C ALA A 139 -10.64 7.49 23.89
N ILE A 140 -11.30 6.50 24.50
CA ILE A 140 -10.96 5.08 24.31
C ILE A 140 -11.28 4.65 22.87
N LEU A 141 -12.46 5.00 22.34
CA LEU A 141 -12.85 4.68 20.97
C LEU A 141 -11.95 5.39 19.94
N GLN A 142 -11.54 6.62 20.25
CA GLN A 142 -10.58 7.41 19.47
C GLN A 142 -9.17 6.78 19.44
N THR A 143 -8.68 6.27 20.56
CA THR A 143 -7.36 5.60 20.59
C THR A 143 -7.38 4.25 19.86
N LEU A 144 -8.45 3.47 19.99
CA LEU A 144 -8.64 2.20 19.27
C LEU A 144 -8.74 2.40 17.76
N SER A 145 -9.48 3.41 17.31
CA SER A 145 -9.56 3.75 15.88
C SER A 145 -8.23 4.26 15.33
N LEU A 146 -7.44 5.03 16.09
CA LEU A 146 -6.10 5.43 15.67
C LEU A 146 -5.11 4.25 15.60
N LEU A 147 -5.22 3.28 16.50
CA LEU A 147 -4.38 2.08 16.47
C LEU A 147 -4.59 1.26 15.18
N SER A 148 -5.79 1.34 14.60
CA SER A 148 -6.12 0.66 13.35
C SER A 148 -5.27 1.14 12.15
N VAL A 149 -4.78 2.39 12.18
CA VAL A 149 -3.92 2.99 11.13
C VAL A 149 -2.62 2.19 10.94
N ALA A 150 -2.13 1.50 11.97
CA ALA A 150 -1.01 0.57 11.82
C ALA A 150 -1.34 -0.59 10.85
N GLY A 151 -2.59 -1.05 10.84
CA GLY A 151 -3.14 -2.01 9.88
C GLY A 151 -3.17 -1.46 8.47
N ALA A 152 -3.64 -0.22 8.27
CA ALA A 152 -3.57 0.48 6.98
C ALA A 152 -2.14 0.50 6.43
N LEU A 153 -1.16 0.89 7.26
CA LEU A 153 0.24 0.97 6.85
C LEU A 153 0.78 -0.38 6.39
N VAL A 154 0.38 -1.48 7.03
CA VAL A 154 0.76 -2.84 6.61
C VAL A 154 0.08 -3.24 5.29
N LEU A 155 -1.20 -2.89 5.10
CA LEU A 155 -1.93 -3.17 3.85
C LEU A 155 -1.42 -2.35 2.67
N LEU A 156 -0.95 -1.15 2.94
CA LEU A 156 -0.39 -0.22 1.98
C LEU A 156 1.09 -0.50 1.70
N SER A 157 1.81 -1.10 2.66
CA SER A 157 3.21 -1.48 2.49
C SER A 157 3.37 -2.42 1.30
N GLY A 158 4.21 -1.98 0.34
CA GLY A 158 4.49 -2.67 -0.92
C GLY A 158 5.30 -3.95 -0.77
N SER A 159 5.75 -4.29 0.44
CA SER A 159 6.28 -5.63 0.75
C SER A 159 5.25 -6.70 0.40
N ASN A 160 5.66 -7.94 0.11
CA ASN A 160 4.76 -9.09 -0.03
C ASN A 160 4.60 -9.79 1.34
N PRO A 161 3.73 -9.30 2.25
CA PRO A 161 3.53 -9.95 3.54
C PRO A 161 2.87 -11.32 3.33
N LYS A 162 3.18 -12.28 4.21
CA LYS A 162 2.47 -13.57 4.23
C LYS A 162 0.97 -13.31 4.37
N ILE A 163 0.13 -14.15 3.75
CA ILE A 163 -1.34 -14.00 3.74
C ILE A 163 -1.94 -13.81 5.15
N LEU A 164 -1.31 -14.40 6.18
CA LEU A 164 -1.70 -14.25 7.58
C LEU A 164 -1.65 -12.79 8.07
N TRP A 165 -0.64 -12.02 7.67
CA TRP A 165 -0.49 -10.62 8.06
C TRP A 165 -1.52 -9.72 7.38
N ILE A 166 -1.89 -10.03 6.14
CA ILE A 166 -2.95 -9.31 5.42
C ILE A 166 -4.29 -9.55 6.13
N LYS A 167 -4.61 -10.79 6.51
CA LYS A 167 -5.83 -11.11 7.27
C LYS A 167 -5.88 -10.37 8.61
N ARG A 168 -4.77 -10.35 9.36
CA ARG A 168 -4.66 -9.64 10.65
C ARG A 168 -4.82 -8.13 10.48
N ALA A 169 -4.19 -7.54 9.46
CA ALA A 169 -4.32 -6.12 9.18
C ALA A 169 -5.74 -5.73 8.77
N LEU A 170 -6.41 -6.56 7.95
CA LEU A 170 -7.82 -6.37 7.57
C LEU A 170 -8.75 -6.44 8.80
N PHE A 171 -8.47 -7.36 9.72
CA PHE A 171 -9.24 -7.51 10.95
C PHE A 171 -9.06 -6.30 11.89
N LEU A 172 -7.82 -5.81 12.02
CA LEU A 172 -7.51 -4.64 12.83
C LEU A 172 -8.18 -3.37 12.28
N GLU A 173 -8.17 -3.20 10.96
CA GLU A 173 -8.91 -2.14 10.26
C GLU A 173 -10.43 -2.24 10.46
N GLY A 174 -10.98 -3.46 10.38
CA GLY A 174 -12.40 -3.69 10.62
C GLY A 174 -12.83 -3.31 12.04
N ILE A 175 -12.00 -3.59 13.05
CA ILE A 175 -12.25 -3.16 14.44
C ILE A 175 -12.20 -1.63 14.55
N GLY A 176 -11.20 -0.99 13.94
CA GLY A 176 -11.08 0.47 13.93
C GLY A 176 -12.30 1.16 13.31
N PHE A 177 -12.76 0.64 12.18
CA PHE A 177 -13.98 1.11 11.51
C PHE A 177 -15.21 0.97 12.41
N LEU A 178 -15.37 -0.16 13.11
CA LEU A 178 -16.52 -0.37 13.99
C LEU A 178 -16.50 0.57 15.20
N CYS A 179 -15.33 0.79 15.81
CA CYS A 179 -15.14 1.77 16.87
C CYS A 179 -15.47 3.20 16.38
N PHE A 180 -15.07 3.53 15.15
CA PHE A 180 -15.37 4.82 14.54
C PHE A 180 -16.87 5.02 14.29
N ILE A 181 -17.58 3.99 13.80
CA ILE A 181 -19.05 4.03 13.64
C ILE A 181 -19.75 4.20 14.99
N LEU A 182 -19.30 3.51 16.03
CA LEU A 182 -19.86 3.66 17.37
C LEU A 182 -19.66 5.09 17.90
N GLN A 183 -18.48 5.66 17.67
CA GLN A 183 -18.18 7.04 18.01
C GLN A 183 -19.09 8.02 17.25
N MET A 184 -19.39 7.72 15.98
CA MET A 184 -20.32 8.50 15.17
C MET A 184 -21.74 8.50 15.71
N ILE A 185 -22.22 7.34 16.14
CA ILE A 185 -23.56 7.21 16.74
C ILE A 185 -23.63 8.01 18.06
N ILE A 186 -22.62 7.88 18.93
CA ILE A 186 -22.58 8.63 20.20
C ILE A 186 -22.57 10.14 19.96
N ALA A 187 -21.83 10.60 18.95
CA ALA A 187 -21.77 12.02 18.59
C ALA A 187 -23.09 12.55 18.04
N ILE A 188 -23.82 11.76 17.24
CA ILE A 188 -25.15 12.13 16.71
C ILE A 188 -26.17 12.24 17.84
N VAL A 189 -26.18 11.30 18.78
CA VAL A 189 -27.13 11.28 19.91
C VAL A 189 -26.85 12.43 20.89
N GLY A 190 -25.59 12.87 21.02
CA GLY A 190 -25.17 13.81 22.05
C GLY A 190 -25.17 15.30 21.69
N ARG A 191 -25.59 15.74 20.49
CA ARG A 191 -25.40 17.15 20.06
C ARG A 191 -26.62 17.84 19.45
N THR A 192 -26.71 19.14 19.75
CA THR A 192 -27.60 20.11 19.13
C THR A 192 -26.96 20.76 17.88
N SER A 193 -27.78 20.88 16.84
CA SER A 193 -27.63 21.38 15.45
C SER A 193 -26.37 22.11 14.96
N ALA A 194 -25.69 22.97 15.73
CA ALA A 194 -24.61 23.81 15.20
C ALA A 194 -23.25 23.07 15.03
N GLY A 195 -22.97 22.09 15.88
CA GLY A 195 -21.74 21.28 15.81
C GLY A 195 -21.78 20.14 14.79
N PHE A 196 -22.88 19.97 14.05
CA PHE A 196 -23.14 18.83 13.19
C PHE A 196 -22.44 18.95 11.82
N PHE A 197 -22.40 20.13 11.21
CA PHE A 197 -21.89 20.30 9.83
C PHE A 197 -20.37 20.19 9.72
N TYR A 198 -19.61 20.76 10.67
CA TYR A 198 -18.15 20.62 10.73
C TYR A 198 -17.73 19.17 11.05
N TRP A 199 -18.56 18.48 11.83
CA TRP A 199 -18.37 17.10 12.25
C TRP A 199 -18.69 16.13 11.09
N ALA A 200 -19.81 16.35 10.39
CA ALA A 200 -20.22 15.56 9.23
C ALA A 200 -19.15 15.53 8.14
N GLY A 201 -18.56 16.67 7.77
CA GLY A 201 -17.49 16.72 6.75
C GLY A 201 -16.21 15.99 7.17
N ARG A 202 -15.77 16.19 8.43
CA ARG A 202 -14.60 15.53 9.00
C ARG A 202 -14.76 14.02 9.08
N ASP A 203 -15.92 13.55 9.53
CA ASP A 203 -16.17 12.13 9.77
C ASP A 203 -16.50 11.38 8.47
N THR A 204 -17.03 12.06 7.44
CA THR A 204 -17.10 11.48 6.08
C THR A 204 -15.75 11.14 5.48
N LEU A 205 -14.71 11.94 5.70
CA LEU A 205 -13.37 11.65 5.15
C LEU A 205 -12.77 10.38 5.77
N TRP A 206 -12.98 10.18 7.08
CA TRP A 206 -12.57 8.97 7.78
C TRP A 206 -13.38 7.74 7.33
N LEU A 207 -14.68 7.87 7.10
CA LEU A 207 -15.48 6.77 6.51
C LEU A 207 -14.95 6.36 5.13
N ILE A 208 -14.68 7.33 4.27
CA ILE A 208 -14.14 7.07 2.93
C ILE A 208 -12.78 6.37 3.05
N PHE A 209 -11.91 6.82 3.96
CA PHE A 209 -10.61 6.20 4.21
C PHE A 209 -10.73 4.72 4.59
N TYR A 210 -11.55 4.39 5.60
CA TYR A 210 -11.75 3.00 6.02
C TYR A 210 -12.31 2.14 4.89
N LEU A 211 -13.30 2.64 4.15
CA LEU A 211 -13.90 1.93 3.02
C LEU A 211 -12.88 1.64 1.92
N VAL A 212 -12.05 2.63 1.56
CA VAL A 212 -11.02 2.49 0.54
C VAL A 212 -9.97 1.46 0.95
N ILE A 213 -9.51 1.48 2.20
CA ILE A 213 -8.49 0.55 2.69
C ILE A 213 -9.03 -0.87 2.82
N LEU A 214 -10.27 -1.04 3.30
CA LEU A 214 -10.90 -2.35 3.37
C LEU A 214 -11.11 -2.93 1.96
N LEU A 215 -11.58 -2.12 1.00
CA LEU A 215 -11.70 -2.53 -0.40
C LEU A 215 -10.34 -2.92 -1.01
N TRP A 216 -9.31 -2.10 -0.76
CA TRP A 216 -7.95 -2.38 -1.22
C TRP A 216 -7.39 -3.68 -0.63
N GLY A 217 -7.56 -3.89 0.68
CA GLY A 217 -7.13 -5.11 1.36
C GLY A 217 -7.84 -6.35 0.81
N CYS A 218 -9.14 -6.27 0.56
CA CYS A 218 -9.93 -7.35 -0.06
C CYS A 218 -9.46 -7.67 -1.48
N LEU A 219 -9.20 -6.66 -2.31
CA LEU A 219 -8.67 -6.84 -3.67
C LEU A 219 -7.28 -7.51 -3.64
N ARG A 220 -6.41 -7.07 -2.72
CA ARG A 220 -5.07 -7.63 -2.55
C ARG A 220 -5.13 -9.09 -2.10
N LEU A 221 -6.04 -9.43 -1.19
CA LEU A 221 -6.26 -10.81 -0.76
C LEU A 221 -6.74 -11.71 -1.92
N ARG A 222 -7.67 -11.20 -2.74
CA ARG A 222 -8.20 -11.90 -3.93
C ARG A 222 -7.13 -12.12 -5.00
N ALA A 223 -6.22 -11.16 -5.19
CA ALA A 223 -5.12 -11.28 -6.15
C ALA A 223 -4.12 -12.36 -5.75
N ILE A 224 -3.86 -12.53 -4.44
CA ILE A 224 -2.99 -13.59 -3.92
C ILE A 224 -3.65 -14.96 -4.04
N TRP A 225 -4.97 -15.06 -3.79
CA TRP A 225 -5.73 -16.32 -3.91
C TRP A 225 -5.88 -16.86 -5.34
N LYS A 226 -5.70 -16.01 -6.36
CA LYS A 226 -5.76 -16.41 -7.78
C LYS A 226 -4.40 -16.87 -8.34
N LYS A 227 -3.31 -16.70 -7.59
CA LYS A 227 -1.99 -17.24 -7.92
C LYS A 227 -1.81 -18.61 -7.28
#